data_AF-A0A3B0WPA8-F1
#
_entry.id   AF-A0A3B0WPA8-F1
#
_cell.length_a   1.000
_cell.length_b   1.000
_cell.length_c   1.000
_cell.angle_alpha   90.00
_cell.angle_beta   90.00
_cell.angle_gamma   90.00
#
_symmetry.space_group_name_H-M   'P 1'
#
loop_
_entity.id
_entity.type
_entity.pdbx_description
1 polymer ?
#
loop_
_entity_poly.entity_id
_entity_poly.type
_entity_poly.pdbx_seq_one_letter_code
_entity_poly.pdbx_strand_id
1 'polypeptide(L)' 'MATIKISSKVEEHVWEELRALAKESHQNVSGLLTEAIGDYVHRRRVRPVVLDHLADSMDDNEELGHLLAK' A
#
# COMPACT_ATOMS: atom_id res chain seq x y z
N MET A 1 -19.67 -3.64 -2.26
CA MET A 1 -19.26 -2.23 -2.07
C MET A 1 -19.71 -1.42 -3.27
N ALA A 2 -20.02 -0.14 -3.08
CA ALA A 2 -20.42 0.73 -4.19
C ALA A 2 -19.22 1.03 -5.10
N THR A 3 -19.42 1.02 -6.42
CA THR A 3 -18.40 1.41 -7.40
C THR A 3 -18.45 2.91 -7.65
N ILE A 4 -17.29 3.57 -7.62
CA ILE A 4 -17.15 5.00 -7.87
C ILE A 4 -16.45 5.19 -9.22
N LYS A 5 -17.06 5.94 -10.13
CA LYS A 5 -16.41 6.33 -11.39
C LYS A 5 -15.39 7.42 -11.11
N ILE A 6 -14.16 7.20 -11.56
CA ILE A 6 -13.08 8.19 -11.54
C ILE A 6 -12.69 8.52 -12.98
N SER A 7 -12.30 9.77 -13.22
CA SER A 7 -11.68 10.18 -14.49
C SER A 7 -10.33 10.81 -14.18
N SER A 8 -9.30 10.40 -14.91
CA SER A 8 -7.94 10.92 -14.79
C SER A 8 -7.23 10.81 -16.13
N LYS A 9 -6.14 11.56 -16.28
CA LYS A 9 -5.22 11.43 -17.40
C LYS A 9 -4.07 10.52 -16.99
N VAL A 10 -3.69 9.62 -17.88
CA VAL A 10 -2.52 8.75 -17.75
C VAL A 10 -1.73 8.84 -19.04
N GLU A 11 -0.42 8.65 -18.94
CA GLU A 11 0.45 8.61 -20.11
C GLU A 11 0.11 7.39 -20.97
N GLU A 12 0.21 7.54 -22.29
CA GLU A 12 -0.18 6.51 -23.25
C GLU A 12 0.60 5.20 -23.04
N HIS A 13 1.91 5.30 -22.83
CA HIS A 13 2.75 4.12 -22.61
C HIS A 13 2.34 3.33 -21.35
N VAL A 14 2.02 4.03 -20.26
CA VAL A 14 1.55 3.42 -18.99
C VAL A 14 0.20 2.72 -19.21
N TRP A 15 -0.68 3.34 -20.00
CA TRP A 15 -1.98 2.77 -20.33
C TRP A 15 -1.86 1.48 -21.15
N GLU A 16 -0.98 1.45 -22.14
CA GLU A 16 -0.74 0.26 -22.95
C GLU A 16 -0.10 -0.88 -22.13
N GLU A 17 0.84 -0.57 -21.25
CA GLU A 17 1.40 -1.57 -20.31
C GLU A 17 0.32 -2.15 -19.38
N LEU A 18 -0.55 -1.31 -18.83
CA LEU A 18 -1.66 -1.77 -17.97
C LEU A 18 -2.63 -2.69 -18.73
N ARG A 19 -2.91 -2.37 -20.01
CA ARG A 19 -3.76 -3.21 -20.87
C ARG A 19 -3.10 -4.55 -21.19
N ALA A 20 -1.80 -4.56 -21.49
CA ALA A 20 -1.05 -5.78 -21.72
C ALA A 20 -1.08 -6.67 -20.47
N LEU A 21 -0.79 -6.10 -19.31
CA LEU A 21 -0.80 -6.81 -18.03
C LEU A 21 -2.19 -7.40 -17.72
N ALA A 22 -3.27 -6.62 -17.91
CA ALA A 22 -4.64 -7.11 -17.73
C ALA A 22 -4.96 -8.30 -18.65
N LYS A 23 -4.46 -8.27 -19.90
CA LYS A 23 -4.63 -9.37 -20.86
C LYS A 23 -3.86 -10.61 -20.43
N GLU A 24 -2.63 -10.45 -19.98
CA GLU A 24 -1.76 -11.53 -19.49
C GLU A 24 -2.32 -12.19 -18.22
N SER A 25 -2.87 -11.39 -17.30
CA SER A 25 -3.47 -11.88 -16.06
C SER A 25 -4.91 -12.37 -16.21
N HIS A 26 -5.48 -12.31 -17.42
CA HIS A 26 -6.89 -12.59 -17.69
C HIS A 26 -7.86 -11.79 -16.81
N GLN A 27 -7.47 -10.59 -16.39
CA GLN A 27 -8.29 -9.67 -15.60
C GLN A 27 -8.84 -8.54 -16.46
N ASN A 28 -9.93 -7.92 -16.02
CA ASN A 28 -10.38 -6.68 -16.63
C ASN A 28 -9.57 -5.48 -16.05
N VAL A 29 -9.37 -4.45 -16.87
CA VAL A 29 -8.57 -3.27 -16.52
C VAL A 29 -9.10 -2.56 -15.27
N SER A 30 -10.41 -2.52 -15.06
CA SER A 30 -11.00 -1.85 -13.89
C SER A 30 -10.68 -2.57 -12.58
N GLY A 31 -10.64 -3.90 -12.60
CA GLY A 31 -10.25 -4.74 -11.46
C GLY A 31 -8.77 -4.54 -11.13
N LEU A 32 -7.91 -4.66 -12.15
CA LEU A 32 -6.48 -4.45 -12.01
C LEU A 32 -6.14 -3.04 -11.48
N LEU A 33 -6.85 -2.00 -11.98
CA LEU A 33 -6.68 -0.63 -11.50
C LEU A 33 -7.14 -0.47 -10.04
N THR A 34 -8.22 -1.14 -9.65
CA THR A 34 -8.70 -1.14 -8.25
C THR A 34 -7.67 -1.75 -7.31
N GLU A 35 -7.10 -2.89 -7.71
CA GLU A 35 -6.02 -3.57 -6.99
C GLU A 35 -4.79 -2.67 -6.88
N ALA A 36 -4.32 -2.09 -7.99
CA ALA A 36 -3.17 -1.21 -8.03
C ALA A 36 -3.33 0.03 -7.13
N ILE A 37 -4.52 0.65 -7.11
CA ILE A 37 -4.81 1.78 -6.21
C ILE A 37 -4.77 1.32 -4.74
N GLY A 38 -5.38 0.18 -4.42
CA GLY A 38 -5.38 -0.38 -3.06
C GLY A 38 -3.96 -0.67 -2.57
N ASP A 39 -3.17 -1.33 -3.40
CA ASP A 39 -1.75 -1.63 -3.18
C ASP A 39 -0.92 -0.37 -2.91
N TYR A 40 -1.10 0.65 -3.75
CA TYR A 40 -0.38 1.91 -3.61
C TYR A 40 -0.71 2.59 -2.28
N VAL A 41 -1.99 2.68 -1.94
CA VAL A 41 -2.44 3.27 -0.68
C VAL A 41 -1.90 2.48 0.51
N HIS A 42 -1.97 1.15 0.46
CA HIS A 42 -1.46 0.28 1.51
C HIS A 42 0.04 0.50 1.71
N ARG A 43 0.86 0.39 0.65
CA ARG A 43 2.32 0.62 0.72
C ARG A 43 2.67 2.00 1.27
N ARG A 44 1.90 3.03 0.91
CA ARG A 44 2.12 4.40 1.41
C ARG A 44 1.80 4.56 2.89
N ARG A 45 0.85 3.77 3.41
CA ARG A 45 0.44 3.78 4.83
C ARG A 45 1.23 2.82 5.71
N VAL A 46 1.80 1.75 5.16
CA VAL A 46 2.69 0.84 5.89
C VAL A 46 3.91 1.58 6.44
N ARG A 47 4.47 2.54 5.71
CA ARG A 47 5.65 3.30 6.17
C ARG A 47 5.40 4.05 7.50
N PRO A 48 4.28 4.78 7.67
CA PRO A 48 3.87 5.29 8.98
C PRO A 48 3.69 4.21 10.05
N VAL A 49 2.93 3.14 9.77
CA VAL A 49 2.62 2.10 10.76
C VAL A 49 3.88 1.38 11.26
N VAL A 50 4.86 1.14 10.38
CA VAL A 50 6.14 0.55 10.78
C VAL A 50 6.93 1.49 11.68
N LEU A 51 6.89 2.81 11.45
CA LEU A 51 7.55 3.78 12.32
C LEU A 51 6.89 3.82 13.71
N ASP A 52 5.57 3.77 13.76
CA ASP A 52 4.83 3.72 15.03
C ASP A 52 5.21 2.47 15.83
N HIS A 53 5.22 1.29 15.20
CA HIS A 53 5.64 0.05 15.87
C HIS A 53 7.11 0.05 16.33
N LEU A 54 8.00 0.72 15.59
CA LEU A 54 9.38 0.87 16.01
C LEU A 54 9.50 1.79 17.24
N ALA A 55 8.71 2.87 17.28
CA ALA A 55 8.65 3.74 18.45
C ALA A 55 8.12 2.98 19.68
N ASP A 56 7.00 2.27 19.53
CA ASP A 56 6.43 1.43 20.60
C ASP A 56 7.46 0.41 21.12
N SER A 57 8.20 -0.24 20.21
CA SER A 57 9.24 -1.23 20.59
C SER A 57 10.43 -0.59 21.32
N MET A 58 10.75 0.66 21.00
CA MET A 58 11.82 1.40 21.70
C MET A 58 11.39 1.77 23.11
N ASP A 59 10.15 2.23 23.28
CA ASP A 59 9.57 2.59 24.57
C ASP A 59 9.47 1.34 25.49
N ASP A 60 8.94 0.23 24.96
CA ASP A 60 8.86 -1.05 25.67
C ASP A 60 10.25 -1.53 26.13
N ASN A 61 11.26 -1.37 25.29
CA ASN A 61 12.62 -1.79 25.60
C ASN A 61 13.31 -0.85 26.61
N GLU A 62 13.01 0.45 26.59
CA GLU A 62 13.46 1.40 27.62
C GLU A 62 12.85 1.05 28.99
N GLU A 63 11.55 0.75 29.03
CA GLU A 63 10.87 0.30 30.25
C GLU A 63 11.47 -1.01 30.78
N LEU A 64 11.69 -1.99 29.89
CA LEU A 64 12.33 -3.25 30.25
C LEU A 64 13.76 -3.04 30.80
N GLY A 65 14.52 -2.12 30.19
CA GLY A 65 15.85 -1.73 30.65
C GLY A 65 15.85 -1.16 32.08
N HIS A 66 14.86 -0.33 32.41
CA HIS A 66 14.68 0.18 33.77
C HIS A 66 14.33 -0.92 34.79
N LEU A 67 13.52 -1.89 34.39
CA LEU A 67 13.15 -3.02 35.26
C LEU A 67 14.32 -3.97 35.52
N LEU A 68 15.16 -4.23 34.51
CA LEU A 68 16.30 -5.14 34.60
C LEU A 68 17.55 -4.53 35.26
N ALA A 69 17.63 -3.21 35.37
CA ALA A 69 18.73 -2.51 36.03
C ALA A 69 18.60 -2.48 37.57
N LYS A 70 17.61 -3.17 38.14
CA LYS A 70 17.42 -3.40 39.58
C LYS A 70 17.81 -4.81 39.98
#